data_AF-A0AA47NVZ7-F1
#
_entry.id   AF-A0AA47NVZ7-F1
#
_cell.length_a   1.000
_cell.length_b   1.000
_cell.length_c   1.000
_cell.angle_alpha   90.00
_cell.angle_beta   90.00
_cell.angle_gamma   90.00
#
_symmetry.space_group_name_H-M   'P 1'
#
loop_
_entity.id
_entity.type
_entity.pdbx_description
1 polymer ?
#
loop_
_entity_poly.entity_id
_entity_poly.type
_entity_poly.pdbx_seq_one_letter_code
_entity_poly.pdbx_strand_id
1 'polypeptide(L)'
;MRISRGLSTTSPDCVKVWSAFEQAYVGRDPCEVPMEAYDHLISTAPPQPACNRMMFWSKTKDLAHLVSDSCYQTMEDTLLGSVLDGQTWCGKKGSSTVACGNTTAMLNGSIATPFSTASIFAIEVTQFTSDRMRSLTVIMVTNDVVVSNCTNESLKDLQKELDPGIRYICKEVTE
;
A
#
# COMPACT_ATOMS: atom_id res chain seq x y z
N MET A 1 6.21 -33.75 21.10
CA MET A 1 6.55 -33.07 19.83
C MET A 1 5.61 -33.60 18.74
N ARG A 2 4.53 -32.87 18.46
CA ARG A 2 3.66 -33.14 17.30
C ARG A 2 3.74 -31.91 16.41
N ILE A 3 4.50 -32.03 15.32
CA ILE A 3 4.49 -31.05 14.23
C ILE A 3 3.40 -31.51 13.28
N SER A 4 2.20 -30.97 13.43
CA SER A 4 1.16 -31.04 12.40
C SER A 4 1.48 -29.99 11.33
N ARG A 5 2.10 -30.44 10.24
CA ARG A 5 2.15 -29.72 8.96
C ARG A 5 0.73 -29.69 8.39
N GLY A 6 0.22 -28.50 8.05
CA GLY A 6 -1.01 -28.38 7.27
C GLY A 6 -1.75 -27.06 7.36
N LEU A 7 -1.10 -25.93 7.10
CA LEU A 7 -1.69 -24.79 6.40
C LEU A 7 -0.54 -23.95 5.86
N SER A 8 -0.28 -24.02 4.56
CA SER A 8 0.61 -23.06 3.90
C SER A 8 -0.15 -21.74 3.81
N THR A 9 -0.17 -20.96 4.88
CA THR A 9 -0.60 -19.56 4.81
C THR A 9 0.54 -18.80 4.14
N THR A 10 0.55 -18.77 2.80
CA THR A 10 1.31 -17.75 2.10
C THR A 10 0.83 -16.41 2.63
N SER A 11 1.72 -15.67 3.29
CA SER A 11 1.46 -14.28 3.67
C SER A 11 0.86 -13.58 2.46
N PRO A 12 -0.31 -12.93 2.58
CA PRO A 12 -0.87 -12.20 1.45
C PRO A 12 0.12 -11.12 1.04
N ASP A 13 0.22 -10.92 -0.26
CA ASP A 13 1.10 -9.94 -0.85
C ASP A 13 0.60 -8.54 -0.47
N CYS A 14 1.33 -7.85 0.39
CA CYS A 14 0.95 -6.53 0.91
C CYS A 14 0.64 -5.53 -0.20
N VAL A 15 1.33 -5.64 -1.35
CA VAL A 15 1.14 -4.79 -2.52
C VAL A 15 -0.24 -5.05 -3.14
N LYS A 16 -0.65 -6.32 -3.22
CA LYS A 16 -2.00 -6.69 -3.69
C LYS A 16 -3.08 -6.30 -2.70
N VAL A 17 -2.84 -6.47 -1.39
CA VAL A 17 -3.79 -6.06 -0.34
C VAL A 17 -4.03 -4.55 -0.39
N TRP A 18 -2.96 -3.77 -0.48
CA TRP A 18 -3.06 -2.31 -0.60
C TRP A 18 -3.83 -1.88 -1.84
N SER A 19 -3.49 -2.46 -3.00
CA SER A 19 -4.20 -2.17 -4.25
C SER A 19 -5.70 -2.52 -4.17
N ALA A 20 -6.05 -3.67 -3.59
CA ALA A 20 -7.44 -4.08 -3.40
C ALA A 20 -8.20 -3.14 -2.45
N PHE A 21 -7.52 -2.62 -1.42
CA PHE A 21 -8.10 -1.64 -0.49
C PHE A 21 -8.38 -0.30 -1.18
N GLU A 22 -7.42 0.25 -1.92
CA GLU A 22 -7.60 1.51 -2.66
C GLU A 22 -8.74 1.43 -3.68
N GLN A 23 -8.83 0.32 -4.43
CA GLN A 23 -9.89 0.09 -5.43
C GLN A 23 -11.31 0.17 -4.84
N ALA A 24 -11.47 -0.10 -3.54
CA ALA A 24 -12.77 -0.06 -2.88
C ALA A 24 -13.34 1.37 -2.79
N TYR A 25 -12.49 2.40 -2.60
CA TYR A 25 -12.96 3.75 -2.27
C TYR A 25 -12.34 4.89 -3.08
N VAL A 26 -11.14 4.73 -3.65
CA VAL A 26 -10.48 5.80 -4.42
C VAL A 26 -11.32 6.17 -5.64
N GLY A 27 -11.44 7.47 -5.92
CA GLY A 27 -12.23 7.97 -7.04
C GLY A 27 -13.75 7.94 -6.86
N ARG A 28 -14.25 7.41 -5.73
CA ARG A 28 -15.68 7.33 -5.41
C ARG A 28 -16.15 8.48 -4.53
N ASP A 29 -17.46 8.73 -4.53
CA ASP A 29 -18.08 9.58 -3.52
C ASP A 29 -17.98 8.89 -2.15
N PRO A 30 -17.46 9.55 -1.10
CA PRO A 30 -17.40 8.98 0.26
C PRO A 30 -18.72 8.39 0.76
N CYS A 31 -19.84 8.95 0.34
CA CYS A 31 -21.18 8.55 0.77
C CYS A 31 -21.76 7.41 -0.08
N GLU A 32 -21.14 7.08 -1.22
CA GLU A 32 -21.62 6.08 -2.19
C GLU A 32 -20.61 4.91 -2.33
N VAL A 33 -20.04 4.43 -1.21
CA VAL A 33 -19.20 3.23 -1.18
C VAL A 33 -20.02 2.04 -0.65
N PRO A 34 -20.48 1.12 -1.51
CA PRO A 34 -21.24 -0.05 -1.08
C PRO A 34 -20.33 -1.07 -0.37
N MET A 35 -20.91 -1.97 0.44
CA MET A 35 -20.14 -2.98 1.18
C MET A 35 -19.36 -3.91 0.24
N GLU A 36 -19.99 -4.28 -0.88
CA GLU A 36 -19.44 -5.18 -1.89
C GLU A 36 -18.18 -4.62 -2.57
N ALA A 37 -17.94 -3.30 -2.46
CA ALA A 37 -16.70 -2.69 -2.96
C ALA A 37 -15.44 -3.26 -2.26
N TYR A 38 -15.59 -3.81 -1.05
CA TYR A 38 -14.50 -4.42 -0.28
C TYR A 38 -14.38 -5.95 -0.47
N ASP A 39 -15.25 -6.60 -1.26
CA ASP A 39 -15.20 -8.05 -1.46
C ASP A 39 -13.85 -8.52 -2.04
N HIS A 40 -13.26 -7.72 -2.92
CA HIS A 40 -11.93 -8.00 -3.47
C HIS A 40 -10.83 -7.92 -2.41
N LEU A 41 -10.91 -6.96 -1.48
CA LEU A 41 -9.97 -6.87 -0.36
C LEU A 41 -10.11 -8.07 0.57
N ILE A 42 -11.35 -8.42 0.94
CA ILE A 42 -11.65 -9.53 1.85
C ILE A 42 -11.19 -10.86 1.23
N SER A 43 -11.35 -11.05 -0.07
CA SER A 43 -10.85 -12.26 -0.76
C SER A 43 -9.33 -12.27 -0.95
N THR A 44 -8.68 -11.11 -1.08
CA THR A 44 -7.21 -10.98 -1.19
C THR A 44 -6.51 -11.22 0.15
N ALA A 45 -7.11 -10.77 1.25
CA ALA A 45 -6.63 -11.00 2.62
C ALA A 45 -7.76 -11.58 3.50
N PRO A 46 -8.12 -12.87 3.30
CA PRO A 46 -9.20 -13.48 4.06
C PRO A 46 -8.93 -13.43 5.56
N PRO A 47 -9.89 -12.97 6.38
CA PRO A 47 -9.73 -12.99 7.83
C PRO A 47 -9.59 -14.44 8.31
N GLN A 48 -8.64 -14.66 9.23
CA GLN A 48 -8.37 -15.97 9.82
C GLN A 48 -8.81 -15.95 11.29
N PRO A 49 -10.09 -16.23 11.58
CA PRO A 49 -10.60 -16.22 12.94
C PRO A 49 -10.11 -17.44 13.72
N ALA A 50 -9.68 -17.23 14.96
CA ALA A 50 -9.34 -18.28 15.90
C ALA A 50 -10.63 -18.86 16.48
N CYS A 51 -11.01 -20.05 16.01
CA CYS A 51 -12.18 -20.78 16.52
C CYS A 51 -12.16 -20.87 18.05
N ASN A 52 -13.33 -20.67 18.68
CA ASN A 52 -13.55 -20.67 20.13
C ASN A 52 -12.77 -19.58 20.92
N ARG A 53 -12.10 -18.66 20.23
CA ARG A 53 -11.32 -17.57 20.85
C ARG A 53 -11.74 -16.19 20.35
N MET A 54 -12.63 -16.09 19.37
CA MET A 54 -13.13 -14.80 18.90
C MET A 54 -13.87 -14.04 20.01
N MET A 55 -13.55 -12.76 20.17
CA MET A 55 -14.21 -11.85 21.11
C MET A 55 -14.66 -10.59 20.39
N PHE A 56 -15.94 -10.25 20.54
CA PHE A 56 -16.51 -9.01 20.06
C PHE A 56 -16.69 -8.03 21.22
N TRP A 57 -16.60 -6.74 20.92
CA TRP A 57 -16.72 -5.69 21.91
C TRP A 57 -17.56 -4.54 21.34
N SER A 58 -18.14 -3.72 22.22
CA SER A 58 -18.91 -2.53 21.84
C SER A 58 -18.59 -1.41 22.81
N LYS A 59 -17.86 -0.39 22.33
CA LYS A 59 -17.36 0.74 23.14
C LYS A 59 -16.47 0.34 24.33
N THR A 60 -15.92 -0.87 24.30
CA THR A 60 -15.06 -1.45 25.35
C THR A 60 -13.72 -1.93 24.79
N LYS A 61 -13.24 -1.29 23.72
CA LYS A 61 -12.02 -1.65 23.00
C LYS A 61 -10.83 -1.88 23.94
N ASP A 62 -10.48 -0.89 24.74
CA ASP A 62 -9.29 -0.95 25.61
C ASP A 62 -9.36 -2.11 26.60
N LEU A 63 -10.56 -2.37 27.14
CA LEU A 63 -10.78 -3.51 28.05
C LEU A 63 -10.70 -4.84 27.30
N ALA A 64 -11.26 -4.91 26.08
CA ALA A 64 -11.19 -6.10 25.24
C ALA A 64 -9.73 -6.44 24.89
N HIS A 65 -8.91 -5.45 24.55
CA HIS A 65 -7.47 -5.66 24.31
C HIS A 65 -6.69 -6.02 25.57
N LEU A 66 -7.09 -5.49 26.74
CA LEU A 66 -6.46 -5.85 28.00
C LEU A 66 -6.69 -7.33 28.38
N VAL A 67 -7.86 -7.88 28.06
CA VAL A 67 -8.20 -9.29 28.36
C VAL A 67 -7.88 -10.25 27.22
N SER A 68 -7.51 -9.74 26.03
CA SER A 68 -7.13 -10.56 24.87
C SER A 68 -5.68 -11.04 24.91
N ASP A 69 -4.91 -10.71 25.96
CA ASP A 69 -3.50 -11.05 26.19
C ASP A 69 -3.24 -12.57 26.19
N SER A 70 -3.34 -13.20 25.01
CA SER A 70 -3.29 -14.62 24.62
C SER A 70 -4.57 -15.47 24.66
N CYS A 71 -5.64 -15.10 25.37
CA CYS A 71 -6.83 -15.97 25.48
C CYS A 71 -7.81 -15.81 24.31
N TYR A 72 -8.08 -14.57 23.94
CA TYR A 72 -9.06 -14.21 22.92
C TYR A 72 -8.37 -13.55 21.72
N GLN A 73 -9.06 -13.56 20.58
CA GLN A 73 -8.69 -12.81 19.39
C GLN A 73 -9.82 -11.84 19.10
N THR A 74 -9.52 -10.55 18.99
CA THR A 74 -10.48 -9.54 18.55
C THR A 74 -10.40 -9.33 17.03
N MET A 75 -11.26 -8.49 16.46
CA MET A 75 -11.18 -8.17 15.03
C MET A 75 -9.84 -7.51 14.69
N GLU A 76 -9.37 -6.64 15.59
CA GLU A 76 -8.15 -5.85 15.48
C GLU A 76 -6.89 -6.74 15.49
N ASP A 77 -6.96 -7.96 16.02
CA ASP A 77 -5.87 -8.94 15.99
C ASP A 77 -5.76 -9.69 14.64
N THR A 78 -6.67 -9.44 13.69
CA THR A 78 -6.59 -9.99 12.33
C THR A 78 -5.70 -9.11 11.45
N LEU A 79 -5.26 -9.61 10.28
CA LEU A 79 -4.40 -8.83 9.38
C LEU A 79 -5.03 -7.50 8.96
N LEU A 80 -6.26 -7.53 8.44
CA LEU A 80 -6.95 -6.30 8.03
C LEU A 80 -7.32 -5.43 9.23
N GLY A 81 -7.75 -6.05 10.33
CA GLY A 81 -8.06 -5.34 11.57
C GLY A 81 -6.86 -4.53 12.07
N SER A 82 -5.70 -5.15 12.21
CA SER A 82 -4.49 -4.49 12.74
C SER A 82 -3.99 -3.34 11.86
N VAL A 83 -4.05 -3.48 10.54
CA VAL A 83 -3.63 -2.44 9.59
C VAL A 83 -4.60 -1.26 9.56
N LEU A 84 -5.90 -1.53 9.73
CA LEU A 84 -6.96 -0.52 9.60
C LEU A 84 -7.43 0.03 10.96
N ASP A 85 -6.93 -0.50 12.07
CA ASP A 85 -7.35 -0.10 13.41
C ASP A 85 -6.98 1.36 13.71
N GLY A 86 -7.96 2.14 14.13
CA GLY A 86 -7.79 3.57 14.41
C GLY A 86 -7.62 4.48 13.18
N GLN A 87 -7.67 3.92 11.96
CA GLN A 87 -7.48 4.69 10.73
C GLN A 87 -8.81 5.29 10.23
N THR A 88 -8.73 6.37 9.45
CA THR A 88 -9.88 6.99 8.77
C THR A 88 -9.51 7.27 7.31
N TRP A 89 -10.35 6.84 6.38
CA TRP A 89 -10.15 7.00 4.95
C TRP A 89 -11.47 7.29 4.22
N CYS A 90 -11.38 7.99 3.09
CA CYS A 90 -12.52 8.26 2.22
C CYS A 90 -12.09 8.50 0.78
N GLY A 91 -13.02 8.28 -0.15
CA GLY A 91 -12.83 8.58 -1.57
C GLY A 91 -12.99 10.05 -1.90
N LYS A 92 -12.70 10.42 -3.15
CA LYS A 92 -13.20 11.67 -3.72
C LYS A 92 -13.59 11.40 -5.16
N LYS A 93 -14.85 11.70 -5.51
CA LYS A 93 -15.40 11.45 -6.85
C LYS A 93 -14.52 12.08 -7.92
N GLY A 94 -14.13 11.28 -8.91
CA GLY A 94 -13.28 11.71 -10.03
C GLY A 94 -11.82 11.99 -9.66
N SER A 95 -11.36 11.58 -8.47
CA SER A 95 -9.95 11.66 -8.07
C SER A 95 -9.19 10.38 -8.41
N SER A 96 -8.11 10.51 -9.16
CA SER A 96 -7.05 9.52 -9.37
C SER A 96 -5.82 9.92 -8.52
N THR A 97 -5.39 9.06 -7.59
CA THR A 97 -4.34 9.34 -6.57
C THR A 97 -4.46 10.68 -5.83
N VAL A 98 -3.53 10.94 -4.91
CA VAL A 98 -3.37 12.23 -4.22
C VAL A 98 -2.44 13.18 -5.00
N ALA A 99 -1.70 12.69 -6.00
CA ALA A 99 -0.68 13.48 -6.68
C ALA A 99 -1.26 14.52 -7.65
N CYS A 100 -0.87 15.78 -7.51
CA CYS A 100 -1.27 16.87 -8.40
C CYS A 100 -0.13 17.87 -8.60
N GLY A 101 -0.16 18.60 -9.73
CA GLY A 101 0.85 19.59 -10.07
C GLY A 101 2.24 18.98 -10.29
N ASN A 102 3.26 19.52 -9.63
CA ASN A 102 4.61 18.99 -9.70
C ASN A 102 4.88 18.17 -8.43
N THR A 103 5.19 16.89 -8.60
CA THR A 103 5.40 15.96 -7.48
C THR A 103 6.83 15.46 -7.50
N THR A 104 7.33 15.06 -6.33
CA THR A 104 8.68 14.57 -6.13
C THR A 104 8.64 13.20 -5.47
N ALA A 105 9.48 12.27 -5.94
CA ALA A 105 9.71 10.99 -5.31
C ALA A 105 11.20 10.81 -5.01
N MET A 106 11.54 10.27 -3.84
CA MET A 106 12.93 9.96 -3.48
C MET A 106 13.20 8.47 -3.72
N LEU A 107 14.30 8.16 -4.41
CA LEU A 107 14.77 6.79 -4.64
C LEU A 107 16.18 6.62 -4.09
N ASN A 108 16.51 5.41 -3.66
CA ASN A 108 17.80 5.07 -3.09
C ASN A 108 18.79 4.69 -4.20
N GLY A 109 19.83 5.52 -4.41
CA GLY A 109 20.91 5.27 -5.37
C GLY A 109 22.03 4.39 -4.84
N SER A 110 22.00 4.01 -3.56
CA SER A 110 22.95 3.09 -2.93
C SER A 110 22.57 1.61 -3.13
N ILE A 111 21.54 1.32 -3.95
CA ILE A 111 21.09 -0.05 -4.30
C ILE A 111 21.08 -0.27 -5.82
N ALA A 112 21.16 -1.52 -6.27
CA ALA A 112 21.27 -1.87 -7.70
C ALA A 112 20.01 -1.57 -8.53
N THR A 113 18.82 -1.66 -7.91
CA THR A 113 17.53 -1.42 -8.57
C THR A 113 16.72 -0.41 -7.76
N PRO A 114 16.93 0.91 -7.96
CA PRO A 114 16.25 1.96 -7.22
C PRO A 114 14.72 1.96 -7.39
N PHE A 115 14.23 1.43 -8.51
CA PHE A 115 12.80 1.23 -8.77
C PHE A 115 12.49 -0.25 -8.98
N SER A 116 11.33 -0.68 -8.52
CA SER A 116 10.80 -2.03 -8.76
C SER A 116 9.32 -1.93 -9.11
N THR A 117 8.90 -2.61 -10.17
CA THR A 117 7.48 -2.73 -10.57
C THR A 117 6.64 -3.48 -9.55
N ALA A 118 7.27 -4.18 -8.60
CA ALA A 118 6.61 -4.84 -7.48
C ALA A 118 6.54 -3.96 -6.20
N SER A 119 7.00 -2.71 -6.24
CA SER A 119 6.93 -1.80 -5.09
C SER A 119 5.55 -1.12 -4.97
N ILE A 120 5.21 -0.64 -3.78
CA ILE A 120 3.98 0.15 -3.55
C ILE A 120 3.99 1.42 -4.43
N PHE A 121 5.16 2.06 -4.56
CA PHE A 121 5.31 3.23 -5.42
C PHE A 121 4.97 2.93 -6.89
N ALA A 122 5.23 1.71 -7.39
CA ALA A 122 4.81 1.34 -8.74
C ALA A 122 3.29 1.33 -8.91
N ILE A 123 2.52 0.93 -7.87
CA ILE A 123 1.06 1.05 -7.90
C ILE A 123 0.64 2.52 -8.01
N GLU A 124 1.24 3.40 -7.22
CA GLU A 124 0.92 4.84 -7.26
C GLU A 124 1.19 5.42 -8.65
N VAL A 125 2.32 5.04 -9.28
CA VAL A 125 2.70 5.48 -10.62
C VAL A 125 1.65 5.14 -11.67
N THR A 126 1.09 3.92 -11.64
CA THR A 126 0.04 3.51 -12.60
C THR A 126 -1.25 4.33 -12.50
N GLN A 127 -1.46 5.00 -11.38
CA GLN A 127 -2.64 5.81 -11.13
C GLN A 127 -2.37 7.32 -11.34
N PHE A 128 -1.12 7.73 -11.55
CA PHE A 128 -0.80 9.11 -11.91
C PHE A 128 -1.32 9.44 -13.30
N THR A 129 -1.97 10.60 -13.43
CA THR A 129 -2.71 10.99 -14.63
C THR A 129 -2.36 12.42 -15.01
N SER A 130 -2.20 12.68 -16.31
CA SER A 130 -1.77 13.99 -16.82
C SER A 130 -2.84 15.09 -16.72
N ASP A 131 -4.08 14.74 -16.35
CA ASP A 131 -5.16 15.69 -16.07
C ASP A 131 -4.92 16.47 -14.77
N ARG A 132 -4.21 15.87 -13.81
CA ARG A 132 -3.91 16.45 -12.49
C ARG A 132 -2.43 16.67 -12.24
N MET A 133 -1.58 15.80 -12.77
CA MET A 133 -0.13 15.84 -12.54
C MET A 133 0.59 16.36 -13.78
N ARG A 134 1.50 17.33 -13.58
CA ARG A 134 2.29 17.96 -14.64
C ARG A 134 3.67 17.35 -14.76
N SER A 135 4.30 16.99 -13.64
CA SER A 135 5.63 16.41 -13.64
C SER A 135 5.89 15.53 -12.43
N LEU A 136 6.72 14.51 -12.63
CA LEU A 136 7.35 13.71 -11.60
C LEU A 136 8.85 14.01 -11.58
N THR A 137 9.35 14.54 -10.47
CA THR A 137 10.78 14.70 -10.21
C THR A 137 11.28 13.57 -9.30
N VAL A 138 12.13 12.70 -9.82
CA VAL A 138 12.86 11.72 -9.03
C VAL A 138 14.11 12.38 -8.45
N ILE A 139 14.26 12.33 -7.14
CA ILE A 139 15.51 12.67 -6.45
C ILE A 139 16.19 11.35 -6.10
N MET A 140 17.29 11.05 -6.80
CA MET A 140 18.14 9.91 -6.52
C MET A 140 19.10 10.31 -5.40
N VAL A 141 18.91 9.72 -4.21
CA VAL A 141 19.74 9.98 -3.04
C VAL A 141 20.84 8.94 -2.97
N THR A 142 22.10 9.39 -3.03
CA THR A 142 23.28 8.53 -2.94
C THR A 142 24.12 8.90 -1.73
N ASN A 143 24.68 7.89 -1.06
CA ASN A 143 25.66 8.11 0.01
C ASN A 143 27.07 7.96 -0.60
N ASP A 144 28.10 7.71 0.23
CA ASP A 144 29.48 7.51 -0.23
C ASP A 144 29.65 6.39 -1.28
N VAL A 145 28.70 5.44 -1.33
CA VAL A 145 28.69 4.34 -2.30
C VAL A 145 27.60 4.58 -3.33
N VAL A 146 28.00 5.11 -4.49
CA VAL A 146 27.12 5.24 -5.65
C VAL A 146 27.01 3.90 -6.36
N VAL A 147 25.86 3.23 -6.21
CA VAL A 147 25.56 1.96 -6.91
C VAL A 147 24.74 2.23 -8.18
N SER A 148 23.83 3.20 -8.12
CA SER A 148 22.90 3.57 -9.17
C SER A 148 22.74 5.08 -9.28
N ASN A 149 22.30 5.53 -10.45
CA ASN A 149 22.14 6.95 -10.78
C ASN A 149 20.89 7.15 -11.67
N CYS A 150 20.69 8.35 -12.22
CA CYS A 150 19.53 8.66 -13.04
C CYS A 150 19.49 7.94 -14.41
N THR A 151 20.53 7.20 -14.79
CA THR A 151 20.57 6.40 -16.03
C THR A 151 20.32 4.91 -15.80
N ASN A 152 20.06 4.49 -14.55
CA ASN A 152 19.79 3.10 -14.20
C ASN A 152 18.57 2.54 -14.98
N GLU A 153 18.67 1.30 -15.47
CA GLU A 153 17.65 0.64 -16.27
C GLU A 153 16.28 0.54 -15.56
N SER A 154 16.25 0.41 -14.23
CA SER A 154 14.98 0.38 -13.50
C SER A 154 14.17 1.66 -13.65
N LEU A 155 14.83 2.81 -13.90
CA LEU A 155 14.14 4.07 -14.15
C LEU A 155 13.51 4.14 -15.54
N LYS A 156 13.92 3.27 -16.48
CA LYS A 156 13.20 3.11 -17.75
C LYS A 156 11.90 2.35 -17.52
N ASP A 157 11.87 1.40 -16.60
CA ASP A 157 10.63 0.71 -16.25
C ASP A 157 9.65 1.66 -15.55
N LEU A 158 10.13 2.52 -14.64
CA LEU A 158 9.32 3.61 -14.08
C LEU A 158 8.70 4.49 -15.18
N GLN A 159 9.50 4.90 -16.17
CA GLN A 159 9.03 5.75 -17.27
C GLN A 159 8.01 5.06 -18.19
N LYS A 160 8.02 3.71 -18.28
CA LYS A 160 7.03 2.95 -19.06
C LYS A 160 5.67 2.91 -18.37
N GLU A 161 5.65 2.88 -17.04
CA GLU A 161 4.42 2.85 -16.23
C GLU A 161 3.80 4.25 -16.07
N LEU A 162 4.61 5.31 -16.22
CA LEU A 162 4.15 6.70 -16.06
C LEU A 162 3.29 7.13 -17.26
N ASP A 163 2.17 7.82 -16.99
CA ASP A 163 1.35 8.43 -18.03
C ASP A 163 2.22 9.30 -18.96
N PRO A 164 2.18 9.08 -20.29
CA PRO A 164 3.04 9.78 -21.25
C PRO A 164 2.83 11.30 -21.31
N GLY A 165 1.71 11.81 -20.78
CA GLY A 165 1.47 13.25 -20.63
C GLY A 165 2.21 13.89 -19.45
N ILE A 166 2.78 13.09 -18.53
CA ILE A 166 3.49 13.59 -17.35
C ILE A 166 4.97 13.76 -17.65
N ARG A 167 5.50 14.95 -17.39
CA ARG A 167 6.94 15.22 -17.58
C ARG A 167 7.79 14.51 -16.52
N TYR A 168 8.69 13.64 -16.97
CA TYR A 168 9.69 13.00 -16.10
C TYR A 168 10.96 13.86 -15.95
N ILE A 169 11.47 13.96 -14.72
CA ILE A 169 12.72 14.65 -14.38
C ILE A 169 13.46 13.77 -13.36
N CYS A 170 14.78 13.66 -13.47
CA CYS A 170 15.61 12.99 -12.47
C CYS A 170 16.79 13.89 -12.04
N LYS A 171 17.08 13.93 -10.74
CA LYS A 171 18.18 14.68 -10.13
C LYS A 171 18.94 13.81 -9.14
N GLU A 172 20.25 13.85 -9.20
CA GLU A 172 21.13 13.14 -8.27
C GLU A 172 21.54 14.08 -7.14
N VAL A 173 21.45 13.61 -5.89
CA VAL A 173 21.80 14.35 -4.69
C VAL A 173 22.62 13.44 -3.78
N THR A 174 23.73 13.96 -3.27
CA THR A 174 24.52 13.30 -2.23
C THR A 174 23.99 13.70 -0.85
N GLU A 175 23.84 12.73 0.06
CA GLU A 175 23.52 12.96 1.47
C GLU A 175 24.61 13.78 2.19
#